data_AF-A0A820T4Q5-F1
#
_entry.id   AF-A0A820T4Q5-F1
#
_cell.length_a   1.000
_cell.length_b   1.000
_cell.length_c   1.000
_cell.angle_alpha   90.00
_cell.angle_beta   90.00
_cell.angle_gamma   90.00
#
_symmetry.space_group_name_H-M   'P 1'
#
loop_
_entity.id
_entity.type
_entity.pdbx_description
1 polymer ?
#
loop_
_entity_poly.entity_id
_entity_poly.type
_entity_poly.pdbx_seq_one_letter_code
_entity_poly.pdbx_strand_id
1 'polypeptide(L)'
;SGSSSGLCGSYVGAAVSSIKGNNNVMYSVVKIRQEHLTNPGIYSSAPTAADNTMTTSTACAFDKMASVAEHAARPGTSNHGRGVALDLNTNCGSQNDAEPNCSGSSVYQWLKNNGHQYGFKRTVRSEQWHWEFRGVGVCRTSFS
;
A
#
# COMPACT_ATOMS: atom_id res chain seq x y z
N SER A 1 -30.63 14.45 5.89
CA SER A 1 -29.95 13.33 6.57
C SER A 1 -29.20 12.52 5.52
N GLY A 2 -27.88 12.69 5.44
CA GLY A 2 -27.07 12.14 4.36
C GLY A 2 -26.89 10.62 4.47
N SER A 3 -27.48 9.87 3.55
CA SER A 3 -27.14 8.46 3.33
C SER A 3 -25.78 8.42 2.63
N SER A 4 -24.69 8.40 3.41
CA SER A 4 -23.40 8.01 2.85
C SER A 4 -23.52 6.54 2.48
N SER A 5 -23.48 6.22 1.19
CA SER A 5 -23.70 4.89 0.60
C SER A 5 -22.67 3.82 1.00
N GLY A 6 -21.93 3.99 2.10
CA GLY A 6 -20.89 3.09 2.55
C GLY A 6 -19.71 2.96 1.57
N LEU A 7 -19.61 3.88 0.61
CA LEU A 7 -18.55 3.93 -0.39
C LEU A 7 -17.33 4.70 0.15
N CYS A 8 -16.14 4.32 -0.29
CA CYS A 8 -14.90 4.94 0.14
C CYS A 8 -13.87 4.97 -1.00
N GLY A 9 -12.85 5.81 -0.82
CA GLY A 9 -11.74 5.98 -1.75
C GLY A 9 -12.19 6.26 -3.18
N SER A 10 -11.64 5.50 -4.12
CA SER A 10 -11.88 5.64 -5.57
C SER A 10 -13.33 5.37 -5.99
N TYR A 11 -14.16 4.82 -5.11
CA TYR A 11 -15.57 4.54 -5.37
C TYR A 11 -16.53 5.59 -4.80
N VAL A 12 -16.03 6.66 -4.16
CA VAL A 12 -16.89 7.77 -3.74
C VAL A 12 -17.61 8.36 -4.96
N GLY A 13 -18.94 8.41 -4.90
CA GLY A 13 -19.78 8.88 -6.00
C GLY A 13 -20.14 7.81 -7.05
N ALA A 14 -19.65 6.58 -6.92
CA ALA A 14 -20.05 5.48 -7.80
C ALA A 14 -21.54 5.12 -7.63
N ALA A 15 -22.18 4.71 -8.73
CA ALA A 15 -23.56 4.24 -8.70
C ALA A 15 -23.64 2.90 -7.95
N VAL A 16 -24.54 2.83 -6.96
CA VAL A 16 -24.84 1.61 -6.21
C VAL A 16 -26.07 0.94 -6.81
N SER A 17 -25.98 -0.37 -7.05
CA SER A 17 -27.09 -1.22 -7.48
C SER A 17 -27.36 -2.31 -6.43
N SER A 18 -28.58 -2.86 -6.45
CA SER A 18 -28.94 -3.99 -5.60
C SER A 18 -29.04 -5.27 -6.43
N ILE A 19 -28.27 -6.29 -6.07
CA ILE A 19 -28.33 -7.62 -6.71
C ILE A 19 -28.79 -8.65 -5.70
N LYS A 20 -29.64 -9.58 -6.15
CA LYS A 20 -30.04 -10.74 -5.37
C LYS A 20 -28.98 -11.83 -5.48
N GLY A 21 -28.33 -12.18 -4.37
CA GLY A 21 -27.42 -13.31 -4.28
C GLY A 21 -28.12 -14.58 -3.82
N ASN A 22 -27.34 -15.52 -3.30
CA ASN A 22 -27.83 -16.80 -2.80
C ASN A 22 -28.88 -16.61 -1.68
N ASN A 23 -29.84 -17.53 -1.59
CA ASN A 23 -30.93 -17.49 -0.61
C ASN A 23 -31.78 -16.20 -0.65
N ASN A 24 -31.89 -15.58 -1.82
CA ASN A 24 -32.64 -14.34 -2.01
C ASN A 24 -32.13 -13.13 -1.20
N VAL A 25 -30.90 -13.18 -0.68
CA VAL A 25 -30.29 -12.07 0.06
C VAL A 25 -29.93 -10.96 -0.92
N MET A 26 -30.33 -9.73 -0.61
CA MET A 26 -29.99 -8.55 -1.42
C MET A 26 -28.64 -7.98 -0.98
N TYR A 27 -27.79 -7.67 -1.95
CA TYR A 27 -26.47 -7.07 -1.76
C TYR A 27 -26.39 -5.72 -2.48
N SER A 28 -25.84 -4.71 -1.79
CA SER A 28 -25.43 -3.45 -2.40
C SER A 28 -24.09 -3.63 -3.09
N VAL A 29 -24.04 -3.34 -4.39
CA VAL A 29 -22.87 -3.52 -5.22
C VAL A 29 -22.54 -2.26 -6.02
N VAL A 30 -21.28 -2.15 -6.44
CA VAL A 30 -20.78 -1.15 -7.39
C VAL A 30 -20.11 -1.84 -8.56
N LYS A 31 -20.04 -1.14 -9.69
CA LYS A 31 -19.23 -1.56 -10.83
C LYS A 31 -17.76 -1.59 -10.46
N ILE A 32 -17.09 -2.69 -10.82
CA ILE A 32 -15.62 -2.74 -10.81
C ILE A 32 -15.13 -1.71 -11.82
N ARG A 33 -14.10 -0.93 -11.47
CA ARG A 33 -13.53 0.06 -12.39
C ARG A 33 -13.06 -0.64 -13.67
N GLN A 34 -13.27 0.00 -14.83
CA GLN A 34 -13.09 -0.63 -16.13
C GLN A 34 -11.66 -1.15 -16.33
N GLU A 35 -10.67 -0.42 -15.84
CA GLU A 35 -9.24 -0.76 -15.85
C GLU A 35 -8.86 -1.95 -14.97
N HIS A 36 -9.72 -2.35 -14.02
CA HIS A 36 -9.50 -3.50 -13.15
C HIS A 36 -10.17 -4.78 -13.67
N LEU A 37 -10.95 -4.70 -14.75
CA LEU A 37 -11.60 -5.86 -15.36
C LEU A 37 -10.62 -6.59 -16.28
N THR A 38 -10.56 -7.92 -16.16
CA THR A 38 -9.81 -8.78 -17.11
C THR A 38 -10.25 -8.57 -18.56
N ASN A 39 -11.54 -8.29 -18.77
CA ASN A 39 -12.09 -7.86 -20.05
C ASN A 39 -12.84 -6.52 -19.86
N PRO A 40 -12.24 -5.37 -20.23
CA PRO A 40 -12.87 -4.06 -20.09
C PRO A 40 -14.22 -3.92 -20.82
N GLY A 41 -14.49 -4.73 -21.85
CA GLY A 41 -15.73 -4.68 -22.62
C GLY A 41 -16.98 -5.07 -21.84
N ILE A 42 -16.84 -5.79 -20.71
CA ILE A 42 -18.00 -6.20 -19.90
C ILE A 42 -18.49 -5.11 -18.96
N TYR A 43 -17.80 -3.97 -18.85
CA TYR A 43 -18.15 -2.90 -17.89
C TYR A 43 -19.62 -2.44 -18.00
N SER A 44 -20.09 -2.24 -19.24
CA SER A 44 -21.46 -1.79 -19.55
C SER A 44 -22.52 -2.88 -19.47
N SER A 45 -22.13 -4.15 -19.34
CA SER A 45 -23.09 -5.27 -19.24
C SER A 45 -23.94 -5.16 -17.98
N ALA A 46 -25.17 -5.68 -17.98
CA ALA A 46 -25.98 -5.71 -16.77
C ALA A 46 -25.24 -6.47 -15.64
N PRO A 47 -25.36 -6.04 -14.36
CA PRO A 47 -24.68 -6.73 -13.26
C PRO A 47 -25.09 -8.20 -13.05
N THR A 48 -26.24 -8.61 -13.57
CA THR A 48 -26.72 -9.99 -13.57
C THR A 48 -26.23 -10.80 -14.78
N ALA A 49 -25.57 -10.16 -15.74
CA ALA A 49 -25.14 -10.79 -17.00
C ALA A 49 -23.61 -11.00 -17.08
N ALA A 50 -22.84 -10.41 -16.16
CA ALA A 50 -21.39 -10.54 -16.13
C ALA A 50 -20.83 -10.25 -14.73
N ASP A 51 -19.66 -10.81 -14.44
CA ASP A 51 -18.90 -10.58 -13.20
C ASP A 51 -18.20 -9.20 -13.23
N ASN A 52 -19.00 -8.13 -13.25
CA ASN A 52 -18.52 -6.76 -13.38
C ASN A 52 -18.90 -5.87 -12.19
N THR A 53 -19.38 -6.48 -11.11
CA THR A 53 -19.70 -5.79 -9.85
C THR A 53 -19.08 -6.50 -8.66
N MET A 54 -18.85 -5.74 -7.59
CA MET A 54 -18.50 -6.25 -6.27
C MET A 54 -19.31 -5.54 -5.20
N THR A 55 -19.46 -6.13 -4.01
CA THR A 55 -20.13 -5.46 -2.89
C THR A 55 -19.42 -4.16 -2.52
N THR A 56 -20.16 -3.20 -1.98
CA THR A 56 -19.59 -1.92 -1.54
C THR A 56 -18.46 -2.09 -0.51
N SER A 57 -18.60 -3.05 0.40
CA SER A 57 -17.58 -3.38 1.40
C SER A 57 -16.31 -3.96 0.77
N THR A 58 -16.45 -4.84 -0.23
CA THR A 58 -15.32 -5.40 -0.97
C THR A 58 -14.61 -4.33 -1.80
N ALA A 59 -15.34 -3.42 -2.44
CA ALA A 59 -14.76 -2.28 -3.14
C ALA A 59 -13.90 -1.41 -2.22
N CYS A 60 -14.40 -1.16 -1.01
CA CYS A 60 -13.66 -0.45 0.02
C CYS A 60 -12.41 -1.18 0.52
N ALA A 61 -12.48 -2.51 0.64
CA ALA A 61 -11.32 -3.30 1.01
C ALA A 61 -10.23 -3.24 -0.08
N PHE A 62 -10.61 -3.39 -1.36
CA PHE A 62 -9.68 -3.32 -2.47
C PHE A 62 -9.04 -1.94 -2.64
N ASP A 63 -9.81 -0.87 -2.42
CA ASP A 63 -9.26 0.49 -2.46
C ASP A 63 -8.20 0.72 -1.37
N LYS A 64 -8.48 0.28 -0.13
CA LYS A 64 -7.49 0.29 0.96
C LYS A 64 -6.26 -0.56 0.65
N MET A 65 -6.43 -1.71 0.01
CA MET A 65 -5.30 -2.54 -0.42
C MET A 65 -4.48 -1.86 -1.51
N ALA A 66 -5.13 -1.19 -2.46
CA ALA A 66 -4.45 -0.46 -3.51
C ALA A 66 -3.62 0.69 -2.93
N SER A 67 -4.17 1.47 -1.99
CA SER A 67 -3.44 2.59 -1.37
C SER A 67 -2.19 2.14 -0.62
N VAL A 68 -2.25 1.02 0.13
CA VAL A 68 -1.05 0.51 0.82
C VAL A 68 -0.02 -0.09 -0.15
N ALA A 69 -0.48 -0.62 -1.29
CA ALA A 69 0.41 -1.19 -2.30
C ALA A 69 1.28 -0.14 -3.00
N GLU A 70 0.88 1.14 -3.02
CA GLU A 70 1.68 2.24 -3.57
C GLU A 70 3.00 2.46 -2.81
N HIS A 71 3.02 2.13 -1.52
CA HIS A 71 4.21 2.24 -0.67
C HIS A 71 5.04 0.95 -0.62
N ALA A 72 4.59 -0.13 -1.27
CA ALA A 72 5.30 -1.39 -1.31
C ALA A 72 6.05 -1.56 -2.64
N ALA A 73 7.24 -2.14 -2.58
CA ALA A 73 7.93 -2.59 -3.78
C ALA A 73 7.12 -3.69 -4.49
N ARG A 74 7.17 -3.72 -5.82
CA ARG A 74 6.57 -4.81 -6.61
C ARG A 74 7.14 -6.16 -6.13
N PRO A 75 6.32 -7.24 -6.11
CA PRO A 75 6.81 -8.56 -5.75
C PRO A 75 8.05 -8.95 -6.57
N GLY A 76 9.08 -9.48 -5.89
CA GLY A 76 10.34 -9.88 -6.53
C GLY A 76 11.35 -8.75 -6.77
N THR A 77 10.99 -7.48 -6.55
CA THR A 77 11.93 -6.34 -6.73
C THR A 77 12.45 -5.75 -5.43
N SER A 78 11.91 -6.16 -4.28
CA SER A 78 12.33 -5.68 -2.96
C SER A 78 13.66 -6.29 -2.50
N ASN A 79 14.50 -5.48 -1.85
CA ASN A 79 15.72 -5.96 -1.19
C ASN A 79 15.43 -6.82 0.06
N HIS A 80 14.24 -6.71 0.66
CA HIS A 80 13.76 -7.64 1.69
C HIS A 80 13.69 -9.07 1.15
N GLY A 81 13.17 -9.24 -0.08
CA GLY A 81 13.12 -10.54 -0.75
C GLY A 81 14.49 -11.13 -1.11
N ARG A 82 15.55 -10.33 -1.05
CA ARG A 82 16.95 -10.75 -1.28
C ARG A 82 17.70 -11.01 0.02
N GLY A 83 17.08 -10.79 1.18
CA GLY A 83 17.71 -10.98 2.50
C GLY A 83 18.77 -9.93 2.86
N VAL A 84 18.79 -8.78 2.19
CA VAL A 84 19.76 -7.69 2.44
C VAL A 84 19.11 -6.41 2.94
N ALA A 85 17.81 -6.43 3.25
CA ALA A 85 17.10 -5.35 3.91
C ALA A 85 16.41 -5.86 5.18
N LEU A 86 16.22 -4.97 6.13
CA LEU A 86 15.47 -5.21 7.35
C LEU A 86 14.73 -3.95 7.77
N ASP A 87 13.59 -4.15 8.43
CA ASP A 87 12.79 -3.09 9.01
C ASP A 87 12.93 -3.13 10.54
N LEU A 88 13.49 -2.07 11.12
CA LEU A 88 13.61 -1.91 12.57
C LEU A 88 12.56 -0.96 13.08
N ASN A 89 11.89 -1.32 14.17
CA ASN A 89 11.05 -0.35 14.86
C ASN A 89 11.93 0.76 15.45
N THR A 90 11.92 1.91 14.79
CA THR A 90 12.71 3.07 15.21
C THR A 90 11.98 3.95 16.21
N ASN A 91 10.76 3.63 16.67
CA ASN A 91 9.94 4.55 17.46
C ASN A 91 9.88 5.96 16.85
N CYS A 92 9.84 6.02 15.51
CA CYS A 92 9.74 7.23 14.72
C CYS A 92 9.12 6.90 13.38
N GLY A 93 8.38 7.86 12.84
CA GLY A 93 7.91 7.83 11.47
C GLY A 93 6.45 7.45 11.37
N SER A 94 5.91 7.71 10.20
CA SER A 94 4.62 7.22 9.74
C SER A 94 4.76 6.92 8.24
N GLN A 95 3.92 6.05 7.68
CA GLN A 95 3.95 5.69 6.25
C GLN A 95 3.45 6.86 5.39
N ASN A 96 4.25 7.92 5.32
CA ASN A 96 3.95 9.14 4.58
C ASN A 96 5.15 9.44 3.66
N ASP A 97 4.91 10.05 2.51
CA ASP A 97 5.99 10.38 1.55
C ASP A 97 6.96 11.48 2.02
N ALA A 98 6.71 12.09 3.19
CA ALA A 98 7.54 13.14 3.74
C ALA A 98 8.77 12.57 4.47
N GLU A 99 9.87 13.34 4.49
CA GLU A 99 10.94 13.07 5.45
C GLU A 99 10.37 13.22 6.87
N PRO A 100 10.51 12.20 7.71
CA PRO A 100 10.02 12.19 9.08
C PRO A 100 10.80 13.19 9.95
N ASN A 101 10.18 13.69 11.00
CA ASN A 101 10.93 14.30 12.09
C ASN A 101 11.26 13.23 13.15
N CYS A 102 12.48 12.69 13.10
CA CYS A 102 12.96 11.68 14.06
C CYS A 102 13.94 12.20 15.10
N SER A 103 13.97 13.50 15.36
CA SER A 103 14.87 14.08 16.37
C SER A 103 14.65 13.46 17.76
N GLY A 104 13.42 13.07 18.11
CA GLY A 104 13.07 12.46 19.39
C GLY A 104 13.35 10.97 19.53
N SER A 105 13.76 10.27 18.46
CA SER A 105 14.00 8.82 18.52
C SER A 105 15.47 8.48 18.75
N SER A 106 15.78 7.92 19.91
CA SER A 106 17.13 7.42 20.22
C SER A 106 17.57 6.28 19.29
N VAL A 107 16.68 5.35 18.95
CA VAL A 107 16.98 4.23 18.05
C VAL A 107 17.31 4.73 16.66
N TYR A 108 16.50 5.64 16.10
CA TYR A 108 16.75 6.22 14.79
C TYR A 108 18.06 7.00 14.76
N GLN A 109 18.32 7.86 15.76
CA GLN A 109 19.55 8.65 15.81
C GLN A 109 20.78 7.75 15.95
N TRP A 110 20.70 6.68 16.76
CA TRP A 110 21.79 5.72 16.87
C TRP A 110 22.07 5.02 15.53
N LEU A 111 21.03 4.52 14.84
CA LEU A 111 21.18 3.86 13.54
C LEU A 111 21.72 4.83 12.48
N LYS A 112 21.22 6.06 12.45
CA LYS A 112 21.71 7.12 11.55
C LYS A 112 23.20 7.39 11.75
N ASN A 113 23.65 7.44 13.00
CA ASN A 113 25.04 7.77 13.33
C ASN A 113 25.99 6.56 13.30
N ASN A 114 25.50 5.34 13.51
CA ASN A 114 26.35 4.15 13.69
C ASN A 114 26.11 3.04 12.68
N GLY A 115 24.95 2.96 12.03
CA GLY A 115 24.56 1.83 11.18
C GLY A 115 25.56 1.52 10.07
N HIS A 116 26.19 2.56 9.50
CA HIS A 116 27.20 2.42 8.46
C HIS A 116 28.46 1.67 8.93
N GLN A 117 28.82 1.75 10.23
CA GLN A 117 29.94 1.02 10.80
C GLN A 117 29.71 -0.50 10.78
N TYR A 118 28.44 -0.90 10.80
CA TYR A 118 27.98 -2.29 10.70
C TYR A 118 27.53 -2.67 9.28
N GLY A 119 27.82 -1.81 8.30
CA GLY A 119 27.50 -2.05 6.89
C GLY A 119 26.05 -1.77 6.50
N PHE A 120 25.26 -1.11 7.35
CA PHE A 120 23.87 -0.76 7.04
C PHE A 120 23.73 0.68 6.57
N LYS A 121 22.89 0.91 5.56
CA LYS A 121 22.54 2.23 5.04
C LYS A 121 21.03 2.35 4.89
N ARG A 122 20.48 3.50 5.30
CA ARG A 122 19.10 3.88 4.97
C ARG A 122 19.03 4.33 3.52
N THR A 123 18.22 3.65 2.72
CA THR A 123 18.16 3.83 1.26
C THR A 123 16.83 4.39 0.78
N VAL A 124 15.79 4.33 1.62
CA VAL A 124 14.47 4.87 1.33
C VAL A 124 14.22 6.07 2.23
N ARG A 125 13.88 7.21 1.62
CA ARG A 125 13.82 8.51 2.28
C ARG A 125 12.64 8.63 3.26
N SER A 126 11.47 8.16 2.85
CA SER A 126 10.23 8.16 3.63
C SER A 126 10.16 7.04 4.67
N GLU A 127 11.10 6.09 4.67
CA GLU A 127 11.07 4.91 5.55
C GLU A 127 12.25 4.92 6.52
N GLN A 128 11.95 5.18 7.80
CA GLN A 128 12.95 5.33 8.87
C GLN A 128 13.45 3.99 9.38
N TRP A 129 12.54 3.03 9.29
CA TRP A 129 12.70 1.67 9.68
C TRP A 129 13.50 0.86 8.67
N HIS A 130 13.56 1.26 7.39
CA HIS A 130 14.18 0.47 6.31
C HIS A 130 15.70 0.67 6.23
N TRP A 131 16.46 -0.40 6.50
CA TRP A 131 17.93 -0.40 6.43
C TRP A 131 18.43 -1.54 5.55
N GLU A 132 19.38 -1.24 4.67
CA GLU A 132 19.97 -2.21 3.76
C GLU A 132 21.42 -2.50 4.11
N PHE A 133 21.77 -3.79 4.16
CA PHE A 133 23.14 -4.23 4.27
C PHE A 133 23.89 -4.02 2.94
N ARG A 134 25.00 -3.29 3.01
CA ARG A 134 25.88 -2.95 1.88
C ARG A 134 27.31 -3.48 2.06
N GLY A 135 27.57 -4.26 3.11
CA GLY A 135 28.88 -4.82 3.45
C GLY A 135 29.61 -4.05 4.56
N VAL A 136 30.38 -4.76 5.38
CA VAL A 136 31.27 -4.18 6.41
C VAL A 136 32.66 -3.93 5.82
N GLY A 137 33.28 -2.80 6.14
CA GLY A 137 34.71 -2.57 5.85
C GLY A 137 35.07 -2.09 4.43
N VAL A 138 34.12 -1.90 3.52
CA VAL A 138 34.35 -1.04 2.35
C VAL A 138 34.10 0.41 2.73
N CYS A 139 35.15 1.06 3.23
CA CYS A 139 35.30 2.50 3.09
C CYS A 139 35.24 2.83 1.58
N ARG A 140 34.03 3.01 1.04
CA ARG A 140 33.86 3.68 -0.23
C ARG A 140 33.86 5.16 0.07
N THR A 141 35.03 5.75 -0.13
CA THR A 141 35.23 7.18 -0.35
C THR A 141 34.04 7.75 -1.13
N SER A 142 33.40 8.74 -0.52
CA SER A 142 32.58 9.75 -1.18
C SER A 142 31.27 9.26 -1.81
N PHE A 143 30.14 9.67 -1.22
CA PHE A 143 28.93 9.93 -2.00
C PHE A 143 28.53 11.38 -1.75
N SER A 144 28.71 12.19 -2.80
CA SER A 144 28.06 13.48 -3.04
C SER A 144 26.54 13.34 -3.19
#